data_AF-A0A9E2VDM3-F1
#
_entry.id   AF-A0A9E2VDM3-F1
#
_cell.length_a   1.000
_cell.length_b   1.000
_cell.length_c   1.000
_cell.angle_alpha   90.00
_cell.angle_beta   90.00
_cell.angle_gamma   90.00
#
_symmetry.space_group_name_H-M   'P 1'
#
loop_
_entity.id
_entity.type
_entity.pdbx_description
1 polymer ?
#
loop_
_entity_poly.entity_id
_entity_poly.type
_entity_poly.pdbx_seq_one_letter_code
_entity_poly.pdbx_strand_id
1 'polypeptide(L)'
;MRVLHVAAEIFPLVKTGGLADVVGALPPALAALGADVRLLLPGLPAITESVLHPRLIWQGGPLFGAARVAIRLGRMPYSKLPVYIVDAPWFFRRPGSPYQSP
;
A
#
# COMPACT_ATOMS: atom_id res chain seq x y z
N MET A 1 -20.90 -3.15 3.93
CA MET A 1 -19.95 -2.26 4.65
C MET A 1 -18.80 -1.88 3.72
N ARG A 2 -18.24 -0.67 3.82
CA ARG A 2 -17.07 -0.22 3.04
C ARG A 2 -15.89 0.01 3.97
N VAL A 3 -14.74 -0.59 3.69
CA VAL A 3 -13.57 -0.59 4.59
C VAL A 3 -12.31 -0.23 3.82
N LEU A 4 -11.55 0.74 4.33
CA LEU A 4 -10.20 1.05 3.85
C LEU A 4 -9.19 0.67 4.93
N HIS A 5 -8.37 -0.34 4.66
CA HIS A 5 -7.24 -0.69 5.50
C HIS A 5 -6.04 0.17 5.14
N VAL A 6 -5.55 0.96 6.08
CA VAL A 6 -4.35 1.79 5.94
C VAL A 6 -3.23 1.18 6.76
N ALA A 7 -2.10 0.86 6.15
CA ALA A 7 -0.98 0.22 6.83
C ALA A 7 0.37 0.55 6.21
N ALA A 8 1.42 0.46 7.01
CA ALA A 8 2.81 0.58 6.55
C ALA A 8 3.39 -0.74 6.01
N GLU A 9 2.76 -1.87 6.34
CA GLU A 9 3.26 -3.22 6.11
C GLU A 9 2.15 -4.14 5.59
N ILE A 10 2.56 -5.16 4.81
CA ILE A 10 1.66 -6.18 4.27
C ILE A 10 2.44 -7.45 3.90
N PHE A 11 2.01 -8.61 4.39
CA PHE A 11 2.60 -9.88 3.99
C PHE A 11 2.17 -10.28 2.56
N PRO A 12 3.05 -10.83 1.70
CA PRO A 12 4.48 -11.11 1.94
C PRO A 12 5.44 -9.98 1.53
N LEU A 13 4.93 -8.82 1.09
CA LEU A 13 5.75 -7.79 0.43
C LEU A 13 6.64 -7.00 1.40
N VAL A 14 6.09 -6.57 2.53
CA VAL A 14 6.80 -5.77 3.53
C VAL A 14 6.37 -6.27 4.90
N LYS A 15 7.28 -6.94 5.59
CA LYS A 15 7.04 -7.50 6.92
C LYS A 15 8.19 -7.20 7.86
N THR A 16 7.88 -6.52 8.95
CA THR A 16 8.77 -6.32 10.10
C THR A 16 8.21 -6.96 11.37
N GLY A 17 6.88 -7.10 11.46
CA GLY A 17 6.21 -7.70 12.62
C GLY A 17 4.83 -8.26 12.30
N GLY A 18 3.97 -8.36 13.33
CA GLY A 18 2.62 -8.94 13.23
C GLY A 18 1.60 -8.10 12.47
N LEU A 19 1.85 -6.79 12.30
CA LEU A 19 0.97 -5.92 11.51
C LEU A 19 0.81 -6.44 10.08
N ALA A 20 1.92 -6.84 9.45
CA ALA A 20 1.93 -7.37 8.09
C ALA A 20 1.04 -8.62 7.94
N ASP A 21 0.98 -9.47 8.97
CA ASP A 21 0.17 -10.69 8.96
C ASP A 21 -1.32 -10.34 9.03
N VAL A 22 -1.68 -9.42 9.93
CA VAL A 22 -3.06 -8.95 10.06
C VAL A 22 -3.53 -8.32 8.75
N VAL A 23 -2.71 -7.46 8.13
CA VAL A 23 -3.05 -6.79 6.86
C VAL A 23 -3.05 -7.78 5.69
N GLY A 24 -2.26 -8.85 5.75
CA GLY A 24 -2.28 -9.92 4.76
C GLY A 24 -3.54 -10.80 4.83
N ALA A 25 -4.06 -11.04 6.04
CA ALA A 25 -5.13 -12.02 6.26
C ALA A 25 -6.53 -11.41 6.43
N LEU A 26 -6.66 -10.32 7.20
CA LEU A 26 -7.97 -9.74 7.56
C LEU A 26 -8.71 -9.11 6.37
N PRO A 27 -8.08 -8.29 5.50
CA PRO A 27 -8.79 -7.66 4.39
C PRO A 27 -9.42 -8.67 3.40
N PRO A 28 -8.71 -9.72 2.95
CA PRO A 28 -9.31 -10.79 2.15
C PRO A 28 -10.46 -11.52 2.86
N ALA A 29 -10.32 -11.78 4.17
CA ALA A 29 -11.37 -12.44 4.95
C ALA A 29 -12.65 -11.58 5.02
N LEU A 30 -12.52 -10.27 5.26
CA LEU A 30 -13.67 -9.35 5.26
C LEU A 30 -14.31 -9.24 3.88
N ALA A 31 -13.51 -9.24 2.80
CA ALA A 31 -14.03 -9.25 1.44
C ALA A 31 -14.82 -10.54 1.14
N ALA A 32 -14.36 -11.70 1.62
CA ALA A 32 -15.07 -12.97 1.50
C ALA A 32 -16.42 -12.97 2.23
N LEU A 33 -16.57 -12.16 3.28
CA LEU A 33 -17.82 -11.93 4.00
C LEU A 33 -18.72 -10.84 3.34
N GLY A 34 -18.35 -10.35 2.15
CA GLY A 34 -19.17 -9.41 1.37
C GLY A 34 -18.91 -7.93 1.64
N ALA A 35 -17.84 -7.57 2.36
CA ALA A 35 -17.45 -6.17 2.50
C ALA A 35 -16.75 -5.64 1.23
N ASP A 36 -16.96 -4.35 0.89
CA ASP A 36 -16.13 -3.65 -0.11
C ASP A 36 -14.84 -3.20 0.59
N VAL A 37 -13.78 -3.96 0.37
CA VAL A 37 -12.50 -3.79 1.07
C VAL A 37 -11.43 -3.27 0.12
N ARG A 38 -10.69 -2.26 0.58
CA ARG A 38 -9.55 -1.67 -0.15
C ARG A 38 -8.37 -1.48 0.78
N LEU A 39 -7.20 -1.35 0.19
CA LEU A 39 -5.93 -1.11 0.88
C LEU A 39 -5.38 0.28 0.52
N LEU A 40 -4.70 0.92 1.47
CA LEU A 40 -3.83 2.06 1.21
C LEU A 40 -2.47 1.78 1.83
N LEU A 41 -1.44 1.82 1.00
CA LEU A 41 -0.07 1.44 1.36
C LEU A 41 0.95 2.50 0.91
N PRO A 42 2.09 2.63 1.60
CA PRO A 42 3.20 3.46 1.14
C PRO A 42 3.83 2.89 -0.14
N GLY A 43 4.33 3.77 -1.00
CA GLY A 43 5.02 3.41 -2.24
C GLY A 43 6.45 2.90 -2.05
N LEU A 44 6.65 1.93 -1.14
CA LEU A 44 7.92 1.23 -1.00
C LEU A 44 8.19 0.35 -2.23
N PRO A 45 9.46 0.15 -2.64
CA PRO A 45 9.83 -0.60 -3.85
C PRO A 45 9.12 -1.95 -3.96
N ALA A 46 9.19 -2.77 -2.90
CA ALA A 46 8.56 -4.10 -2.85
C ALA A 46 7.05 -4.08 -3.10
N ILE A 47 6.36 -2.99 -2.73
CA ILE A 47 4.93 -2.81 -2.99
C ILE A 47 4.72 -2.34 -4.44
N THR A 48 5.40 -1.26 -4.84
CA THR A 48 5.22 -0.65 -6.17
C THR A 48 5.55 -1.60 -7.31
N GLU A 49 6.54 -2.47 -7.13
CA GLU A 49 6.97 -3.45 -8.14
C GLU A 49 6.02 -4.65 -8.23
N SER A 50 5.26 -4.94 -7.16
CA SER A 50 4.37 -6.10 -7.08
C SER A 50 2.92 -5.79 -7.43
N VAL A 51 2.48 -4.52 -7.34
CA VAL A 51 1.09 -4.13 -7.63
C VAL A 51 0.77 -4.28 -9.11
N LEU A 52 -0.40 -4.86 -9.39
CA LEU A 52 -0.90 -5.08 -10.74
C LEU A 52 -1.62 -3.84 -11.27
N HIS A 53 -1.31 -3.46 -12.51
CA HIS A 53 -1.96 -2.39 -13.28
C HIS A 53 -2.10 -1.04 -12.54
N PRO A 54 -1.03 -0.49 -11.94
CA PRO A 54 -1.11 0.77 -11.22
C PRO A 54 -1.37 1.92 -12.20
N ARG A 55 -2.47 2.66 -11.99
CA ARG A 55 -2.78 3.89 -12.73
C ARG A 55 -2.78 5.10 -11.81
N LEU A 56 -2.28 6.22 -12.31
CA LEU A 56 -2.36 7.50 -11.60
C LEU A 56 -3.83 7.92 -11.48
N ILE A 57 -4.28 8.26 -10.27
CA ILE A 57 -5.64 8.77 -10.05
C ILE A 57 -5.65 10.17 -9.44
N TRP A 58 -4.55 10.59 -8.84
CA TRP A 58 -4.38 11.93 -8.30
C TRP A 58 -2.90 12.29 -8.19
N GLN A 59 -2.57 13.56 -8.38
CA GLN A 59 -1.24 14.10 -8.17
C GLN A 59 -1.34 15.53 -7.64
N GLY A 60 -0.45 15.88 -6.72
CA GLY A 60 -0.27 17.24 -6.22
C GLY A 60 1.16 17.51 -5.78
N GLY A 61 1.47 18.78 -5.53
CA GLY A 61 2.72 19.24 -4.93
C GLY A 61 2.65 20.73 -4.57
N PRO A 62 3.65 21.29 -3.88
CA PRO A 62 4.49 20.70 -2.82
C PRO A 62 3.67 20.43 -1.55
N LEU A 63 3.76 19.21 -0.99
CA LEU A 63 2.94 18.78 0.14
C LEU A 63 3.76 17.97 1.14
N PHE A 64 3.54 18.21 2.44
CA PHE A 64 4.14 17.45 3.54
C PHE A 64 5.67 17.33 3.49
N GLY A 65 6.37 18.29 2.86
CA GLY A 65 7.83 18.25 2.70
C GLY A 65 8.32 17.41 1.50
N ALA A 66 7.42 16.80 0.72
CA ALA A 66 7.76 16.19 -0.56
C ALA A 66 7.44 17.16 -1.72
N ALA A 67 8.35 17.21 -2.70
CA ALA A 67 8.15 17.98 -3.93
C ALA A 67 6.93 17.48 -4.73
N ARG A 68 6.64 16.18 -4.66
CA ARG A 68 5.51 15.53 -5.33
C ARG A 68 4.93 14.42 -4.47
N VAL A 69 3.60 14.38 -4.39
CA VAL A 69 2.83 13.25 -3.87
C VAL A 69 1.79 12.86 -4.91
N ALA A 70 1.69 11.56 -5.20
CA ALA A 70 0.69 11.00 -6.10
C ALA A 70 -0.03 9.83 -5.44
N ILE A 71 -1.29 9.61 -5.84
CA ILE A 71 -2.03 8.40 -5.50
C ILE A 71 -2.20 7.57 -6.77
N ARG A 72 -1.74 6.32 -6.69
CA ARG A 72 -1.95 5.32 -7.74
C ARG A 72 -2.96 4.29 -7.27
N LEU A 73 -3.81 3.82 -8.17
CA LEU A 73 -4.74 2.73 -7.92
C LEU A 73 -4.33 1.51 -8.75
N GLY A 74 -4.18 0.36 -8.10
CA GLY A 74 -3.93 -0.92 -8.75
C GLY A 74 -4.63 -2.06 -8.01
N ARG A 75 -4.12 -3.28 -8.16
CA ARG A 75 -4.59 -4.46 -7.44
C ARG A 75 -3.46 -5.22 -6.78
N MET A 76 -3.70 -5.77 -5.61
CA MET A 76 -2.75 -6.67 -4.96
C MET A 76 -2.51 -7.94 -5.79
N PRO A 77 -1.27 -8.44 -5.90
CA PRO A 77 -0.94 -9.61 -6.70
C PRO A 77 -1.68 -10.88 -6.27
N TYR A 78 -1.87 -11.10 -4.96
CA TYR A 78 -2.49 -12.32 -4.41
C TYR A 78 -4.00 -12.17 -4.19
N SER A 79 -4.41 -11.24 -3.32
CA SER A 79 -5.82 -11.07 -2.95
C SER A 79 -6.68 -10.41 -4.03
N LYS A 80 -6.06 -9.83 -5.06
CA LYS A 80 -6.70 -9.03 -6.12
C LYS A 80 -7.52 -7.83 -5.62
N LEU A 81 -7.48 -7.53 -4.32
CA LEU A 81 -8.15 -6.39 -3.73
C LEU A 81 -7.61 -5.08 -4.30
N PRO A 82 -8.46 -4.05 -4.48
CA PRO A 82 -8.01 -2.72 -4.87
C PRO A 82 -7.02 -2.16 -3.86
N VAL A 83 -5.94 -1.58 -4.34
CA VAL A 83 -4.91 -0.95 -3.51
C VAL A 83 -4.57 0.43 -4.03
N TYR A 84 -4.60 1.40 -3.12
CA TYR A 84 -4.08 2.74 -3.30
C TYR A 84 -2.62 2.77 -2.82
N ILE A 85 -1.75 3.33 -3.64
CA ILE A 85 -0.34 3.52 -3.31
C ILE A 85 -0.10 5.01 -3.15
N VAL A 86 0.46 5.40 -2.01
CA VAL A 86 1.02 6.74 -1.80
C VAL A 86 2.40 6.80 -2.45
N ASP A 87 2.44 7.28 -3.69
CA ASP A 87 3.66 7.49 -4.47
C ASP A 87 4.29 8.84 -4.10
N ALA A 88 5.15 8.80 -3.07
CA ALA A 88 5.99 9.92 -2.64
C ALA A 88 7.46 9.45 -2.60
N PRO A 89 8.17 9.48 -3.75
CA PRO A 89 9.49 8.86 -3.87
C PRO A 89 10.52 9.37 -2.86
N TRP A 90 10.43 10.65 -2.48
CA TRP A 90 11.32 11.26 -1.48
C TRP A 90 11.27 10.54 -0.12
N PHE A 91 10.09 10.04 0.27
CA PHE A 91 9.92 9.30 1.52
C PHE A 91 10.14 7.80 1.38
N PHE A 92 9.70 7.22 0.25
CA PHE A 92 9.54 5.77 0.15
C PHE A 92 10.49 5.07 -0.82
N ARG A 93 11.12 5.77 -1.78
CA ARG A 93 12.04 5.15 -2.74
C ARG A 93 13.44 5.00 -2.12
N ARG A 94 13.53 4.15 -1.10
CA ARG A 94 14.75 3.80 -0.39
C ARG A 94 14.78 2.30 -0.06
N PRO A 95 15.96 1.72 0.21
CA PRO A 95 16.03 0.37 0.74
C PRO A 95 15.61 0.32 2.22
N GLY A 96 15.45 -0.90 2.74
CA GLY A 96 15.11 -1.16 4.14
C GLY A 96 13.60 -1.30 4.39
N SER A 97 13.23 -1.20 5.66
CA SER A 97 11.84 -1.35 6.11
C SER A 97 11.20 0.01 6.43
N PRO A 98 9.87 0.08 6.68
CA PRO A 98 9.24 1.31 7.14
C PRO A 98 9.93 1.95 8.35
N TYR A 99 10.51 1.14 9.25
CA TYR A 99 11.06 1.62 10.54
C TYR A 99 12.59 1.61 10.60
N GLN A 100 13.26 0.94 9.67
CA GLN A 100 14.72 0.82 9.67
C GLN A 100 15.28 1.46 8.40
N SER A 101 16.34 2.24 8.57
CA SER A 101 17.23 2.59 7.47
C SER A 101 18.04 1.35 7.06
N PRO A 102 18.51 1.26 5.80
CA PRO A 102 19.45 0.22 5.40
C PRO A 102 20.67 0.14 6.32
#